data_AF-A0A954SPY0-F1
#
_entry.id   AF-A0A954SPY0-F1
#
_cell.length_a   1.000
_cell.length_b   1.000
_cell.length_c   1.000
_cell.angle_alpha   90.00
_cell.angle_beta   90.00
_cell.angle_gamma   90.00
#
_symmetry.space_group_name_H-M   'P 1'
#
loop_
_entity.id
_entity.type
_entity.pdbx_description
1 polymer ?
#
loop_
_entity_poly.entity_id
_entity_poly.type
_entity_poly.pdbx_seq_one_letter_code
_entity_poly.pdbx_strand_id
1 'polypeptide(L)'
;MLRENRCRSGIVVKSAIVWSLALGLVWLSGISPESGLKAADPPQATPSPPVTERQVLDAKSRGIKYLKEKIQSQQDPGYRFVAVLAMLKADVSPETTEIKDTIDIILASCKGGKYVPGPRHLYEASVALMCLANADREKYKPQIEMIAVYILSQQNE
;
A
#
# COMPACT_ATOMS: atom_id res chain seq x y z
N MET A 1 14.98 -23.88 -50.93
CA MET A 1 13.95 -24.70 -51.59
C MET A 1 12.96 -25.14 -50.51
N LEU A 2 11.75 -24.55 -50.50
CA LEU A 2 10.44 -25.05 -50.01
C LEU A 2 10.40 -25.74 -48.61
N ARG A 3 9.58 -25.34 -47.63
CA ARG A 3 8.17 -24.93 -47.70
C ARG A 3 7.69 -24.32 -46.37
N GLU A 4 6.84 -23.31 -46.49
CA GLU A 4 5.93 -22.77 -45.47
C GLU A 4 4.87 -23.79 -45.00
N ASN A 5 4.31 -23.53 -43.81
CA ASN A 5 2.87 -23.51 -43.43
C ASN A 5 2.67 -24.10 -42.01
N ARG A 6 1.73 -23.70 -41.15
CA ARG A 6 0.85 -22.54 -40.91
C ARG A 6 -0.06 -22.97 -39.73
N CYS A 7 -0.38 -22.07 -38.78
CA CYS A 7 -1.58 -22.01 -37.89
C CYS A 7 -1.16 -21.35 -36.57
N ARG A 8 -1.43 -20.07 -36.24
CA ARG A 8 -2.63 -19.21 -36.27
C ARG A 8 -3.80 -19.69 -35.39
N SER A 9 -3.98 -19.01 -34.26
CA SER A 9 -5.23 -18.45 -33.66
C SER A 9 -5.07 -18.47 -32.12
N GLY A 10 -5.16 -17.38 -31.34
CA GLY A 10 -5.97 -16.19 -31.49
C GLY A 10 -7.30 -16.38 -30.77
N ILE A 11 -7.32 -16.25 -29.44
CA ILE A 11 -8.56 -16.25 -28.65
C ILE A 11 -8.65 -14.91 -27.91
N VAL A 12 -9.49 -14.03 -28.45
CA VAL A 12 -9.99 -12.82 -27.81
C VAL A 12 -11.30 -13.21 -27.13
N VAL A 13 -11.37 -13.15 -25.80
CA VAL A 13 -12.62 -13.37 -25.07
C VAL A 13 -13.29 -12.03 -24.83
N LYS A 14 -14.29 -11.72 -25.65
CA LYS A 14 -15.35 -10.74 -25.34
C LYS A 14 -16.67 -11.49 -25.39
N SER A 15 -17.33 -11.64 -24.24
CA SER A 15 -18.75 -12.02 -24.20
C SER A 15 -19.42 -11.30 -23.04
N ALA A 16 -20.20 -10.29 -23.38
CA ALA A 16 -21.26 -9.76 -22.56
C ALA A 16 -22.54 -10.54 -22.89
N ILE A 17 -23.21 -11.13 -21.91
CA ILE A 17 -24.62 -11.51 -22.02
C ILE A 17 -25.32 -11.19 -20.68
N VAL A 18 -26.21 -10.21 -20.79
CA VAL A 18 -27.26 -9.80 -19.86
C VAL A 18 -28.41 -10.80 -19.98
N TRP A 19 -28.99 -11.30 -18.88
CA TRP A 19 -30.42 -11.67 -18.81
C TRP A 19 -30.92 -11.51 -17.37
N SER A 20 -31.92 -10.64 -17.21
CA SER A 20 -32.78 -10.49 -16.03
C SER A 20 -34.04 -11.37 -16.17
N LEU A 21 -34.77 -11.50 -15.05
CA LEU A 21 -36.13 -12.02 -14.83
C LEU A 21 -36.19 -13.48 -14.30
N ALA A 22 -37.08 -13.91 -13.39
CA ALA A 22 -37.86 -13.38 -12.25
C ALA A 22 -38.91 -14.48 -11.91
N LEU A 23 -39.32 -14.58 -10.62
CA LEU A 23 -40.42 -15.39 -10.04
C LEU A 23 -40.26 -16.93 -10.06
N GLY A 24 -40.64 -17.74 -9.06
CA GLY A 24 -41.33 -17.69 -7.76
C GLY A 24 -41.14 -19.12 -7.15
N LEU A 25 -41.51 -19.55 -5.93
CA LEU A 25 -42.60 -19.23 -5.01
C LEU A 25 -42.33 -20.03 -3.69
N VAL A 26 -42.49 -19.36 -2.53
CA VAL A 26 -43.06 -19.75 -1.21
C VAL A 26 -43.05 -21.22 -0.72
N TRP A 27 -42.71 -21.42 0.57
CA TRP A 27 -43.36 -22.21 1.67
C TRP A 27 -42.31 -22.40 2.79
N LEU A 28 -42.54 -22.41 4.10
CA LEU A 28 -43.54 -21.88 5.03
C LEU A 28 -42.96 -22.13 6.46
N SER A 29 -43.24 -21.24 7.41
CA SER A 29 -43.28 -21.43 8.88
C SER A 29 -42.03 -21.86 9.69
N GLY A 30 -41.66 -21.04 10.68
CA GLY A 30 -41.21 -21.57 11.98
C GLY A 30 -40.27 -20.70 12.82
N ILE A 31 -40.85 -19.93 13.74
CA ILE A 31 -40.28 -19.49 15.04
C ILE A 31 -39.35 -18.26 15.03
N SER A 32 -39.85 -17.12 15.51
CA SER A 32 -39.05 -16.18 16.30
C SER A 32 -39.90 -15.52 17.38
N PRO A 33 -39.54 -15.66 18.68
CA PRO A 33 -40.09 -14.85 19.74
C PRO A 33 -39.27 -13.56 19.82
N GLU A 34 -39.77 -12.48 19.22
CA GLU A 34 -39.18 -11.16 19.43
C GLU A 34 -39.60 -10.61 20.79
N SER A 35 -38.77 -10.84 21.80
CA SER A 35 -38.76 -10.02 23.01
C SER A 35 -38.33 -8.61 22.60
N GLY A 36 -39.30 -7.70 22.55
CA GLY A 36 -39.15 -6.32 22.10
C GLY A 36 -38.29 -5.44 23.02
N LEU A 37 -36.97 -5.62 22.99
CA LEU A 37 -36.04 -4.50 23.08
C LEU A 37 -35.80 -4.01 21.66
N LYS A 38 -36.53 -2.98 21.22
CA LYS A 38 -36.11 -2.22 20.04
C LYS A 38 -34.74 -1.65 20.37
N ALA A 39 -33.68 -2.25 19.82
CA ALA A 39 -32.38 -1.61 19.80
C ALA A 39 -32.60 -0.21 19.22
N ALA A 40 -32.31 0.83 20.01
CA ALA A 40 -32.33 2.18 19.50
C ALA A 40 -31.42 2.20 18.26
N ASP A 41 -31.92 2.77 17.16
CA ASP A 41 -31.11 2.94 15.96
C ASP A 41 -29.78 3.59 16.38
N PRO A 42 -28.62 3.04 15.95
CA PRO A 42 -27.35 3.63 16.28
C PRO A 42 -27.38 5.10 15.84
N PRO A 43 -26.86 6.04 16.65
CA PRO A 43 -26.91 7.46 16.33
C PRO A 43 -26.36 7.65 14.92
N GLN A 44 -27.21 8.09 14.00
CA GLN A 44 -26.79 8.36 12.63
C GLN A 44 -25.76 9.50 12.70
N ALA A 45 -24.51 9.18 12.35
CA ALA A 45 -23.47 10.18 12.23
C ALA A 45 -23.95 11.23 11.23
N THR A 46 -24.08 12.48 11.66
CA THR A 46 -24.41 13.56 10.76
C THR A 46 -23.31 13.67 9.70
N PRO A 47 -23.65 13.82 8.41
CA PRO A 47 -22.65 13.94 7.36
C PRO A 47 -21.81 15.17 7.63
N SER A 48 -20.49 14.97 7.77
CA SER A 48 -19.55 16.07 7.94
C SER A 48 -19.56 16.95 6.68
N PRO A 49 -19.35 18.27 6.81
CA PRO A 49 -19.27 19.16 5.65
C PRO A 49 -18.14 18.72 4.72
N PRO A 50 -18.26 18.96 3.40
CA PRO A 50 -17.25 18.56 2.44
C PRO A 50 -15.93 19.31 2.70
N VAL A 51 -14.81 18.57 2.70
CA VAL A 51 -13.46 19.12 2.89
C VAL A 51 -13.01 19.82 1.60
N THR A 52 -12.49 21.03 1.73
CA THR A 52 -11.97 21.82 0.59
C THR A 52 -10.53 21.45 0.26
N GLU A 53 -10.12 21.62 -1.00
CA GLU A 53 -8.74 21.38 -1.44
C GLU A 53 -7.71 22.19 -0.63
N ARG A 54 -8.04 23.44 -0.30
CA ARG A 54 -7.18 24.29 0.54
C ARG A 54 -6.95 23.68 1.92
N GLN A 55 -7.99 23.13 2.55
CA GLN A 55 -7.85 22.47 3.85
C GLN A 55 -6.97 21.21 3.76
N VAL A 56 -7.03 20.48 2.63
CA VAL A 56 -6.16 19.33 2.38
C VAL A 56 -4.70 19.77 2.25
N LEU A 57 -4.41 20.80 1.45
CA LEU A 57 -3.05 21.34 1.29
C LEU A 57 -2.48 21.89 2.60
N ASP A 58 -3.29 22.61 3.38
CA ASP A 58 -2.91 23.12 4.69
C ASP A 58 -2.63 21.97 5.67
N ALA A 59 -3.42 20.90 5.65
CA ALA A 59 -3.16 19.71 6.47
C ALA A 59 -1.89 18.97 6.03
N LYS A 60 -1.68 18.81 4.72
CA LYS A 60 -0.49 18.19 4.12
C LYS A 60 0.78 18.93 4.55
N SER A 61 0.80 20.26 4.47
CA SER A 61 1.96 21.07 4.86
C SER A 61 2.27 20.95 6.36
N ARG A 62 1.26 20.99 7.24
CA ARG A 62 1.45 20.75 8.69
C ARG A 62 2.00 19.37 8.97
N GLY A 63 1.49 18.35 8.29
CA GLY A 63 1.96 16.96 8.41
C GLY A 63 3.42 16.82 8.00
N ILE A 64 3.81 17.34 6.84
CA ILE A 64 5.20 17.30 6.37
C ILE A 64 6.14 17.99 7.36
N LYS A 65 5.77 19.18 7.86
CA LYS A 65 6.57 19.90 8.85
C LYS A 65 6.79 19.07 10.11
N TYR A 66 5.71 18.50 10.66
CA TYR A 66 5.78 17.64 11.84
C TYR A 66 6.69 16.42 11.62
N LEU A 67 6.57 15.75 10.47
CA LEU A 67 7.39 14.58 10.16
C LEU A 67 8.88 14.92 10.04
N LYS A 68 9.22 16.05 9.39
CA LYS A 68 10.61 16.53 9.29
C LYS A 68 11.22 16.76 10.67
N GLU A 69 10.50 17.43 11.56
CA GLU A 69 10.93 17.67 12.94
C GLU A 69 11.10 16.35 13.71
N LYS A 70 10.16 15.40 13.56
CA LYS A 70 10.20 14.14 14.30
C LYS A 70 11.29 13.18 13.85
N ILE A 71 11.55 13.07 12.55
CA ILE A 71 12.57 12.16 12.01
C ILE A 71 13.94 12.43 12.63
N GLN A 72 14.31 13.70 12.82
CA GLN A 72 15.60 14.08 13.41
C GLN A 72 15.78 13.61 14.85
N SER A 73 14.68 13.50 15.61
CA SER A 73 14.68 13.09 17.02
C SER A 73 14.49 11.59 17.24
N GLN A 74 14.17 10.82 16.19
CA GLN A 74 13.80 9.43 16.32
C GLN A 74 14.98 8.48 16.07
N GLN A 75 15.21 7.56 16.99
CA GLN A 75 16.26 6.53 16.87
C GLN A 75 15.77 5.28 16.14
N ASP A 76 14.46 5.06 16.15
CA ASP A 76 13.81 3.89 15.56
C ASP A 76 13.81 3.91 14.02
N PRO A 77 14.53 3.00 13.33
CA PRO A 77 14.67 3.04 11.87
C PRO A 77 13.36 2.88 11.11
N GLY A 78 12.51 1.94 11.52
CA GLY A 78 11.21 1.73 10.88
C GLY A 78 10.26 2.92 11.01
N TYR A 79 10.23 3.63 12.14
CA TYR A 79 9.51 4.90 12.21
C TYR A 79 10.03 5.90 11.17
N ARG A 80 11.36 6.05 11.06
CA ARG A 80 11.96 6.95 10.06
C ARG A 80 11.56 6.55 8.64
N PHE A 81 11.57 5.26 8.33
CA PHE A 81 11.19 4.76 7.01
C PHE A 81 9.72 5.07 6.71
N VAL A 82 8.80 4.85 7.66
CA VAL A 82 7.38 5.17 7.48
C VAL A 82 7.16 6.67 7.31
N ALA A 83 7.84 7.50 8.12
CA ALA A 83 7.73 8.94 8.02
C ALA A 83 8.24 9.46 6.66
N VAL A 84 9.33 8.91 6.15
CA VAL A 84 9.84 9.21 4.81
C VAL A 84 8.90 8.71 3.71
N LEU A 85 8.35 7.50 3.83
CA LEU A 85 7.35 6.99 2.89
C LEU A 85 6.14 7.93 2.82
N ALA A 86 5.65 8.42 3.97
CA ALA A 86 4.54 9.37 4.03
C ALA A 86 4.89 10.70 3.34
N MET A 87 6.11 11.21 3.53
CA MET A 87 6.57 12.43 2.83
C MET A 87 6.71 12.22 1.32
N LEU A 88 7.23 11.08 0.87
CA LEU A 88 7.29 10.72 -0.56
C LEU A 88 5.90 10.63 -1.18
N LYS A 89 4.94 10.01 -0.47
CA LYS A 89 3.52 9.98 -0.87
C LYS A 89 2.86 11.36 -0.86
N ALA A 90 3.44 12.30 -0.14
CA ALA A 90 3.06 13.70 -0.14
C ALA A 90 3.85 14.54 -1.16
N ASP A 91 4.48 13.90 -2.16
CA ASP A 91 5.23 14.55 -3.25
C ASP A 91 6.40 15.41 -2.77
N VAL A 92 6.94 15.15 -1.57
CA VAL A 92 8.19 15.77 -1.14
C VAL A 92 9.32 15.17 -1.97
N SER A 93 10.16 16.03 -2.54
CA SER A 93 11.29 15.62 -3.36
C SER A 93 12.21 14.65 -2.60
N PRO A 94 12.67 13.55 -3.23
CA PRO A 94 13.59 12.62 -2.60
C PRO A 94 14.98 13.21 -2.32
N GLU A 95 15.28 14.39 -2.87
CA GLU A 95 16.57 15.07 -2.71
C GLU A 95 16.66 15.93 -1.43
N THR A 96 15.59 16.03 -0.63
CA THR A 96 15.72 16.72 0.66
C THR A 96 16.60 15.90 1.61
N THR A 97 17.40 16.59 2.42
CA THR A 97 18.37 15.97 3.32
C THR A 97 17.76 14.86 4.17
N GLU A 98 16.57 15.07 4.73
CA GLU A 98 15.93 14.11 5.63
C GLU A 98 15.52 12.80 4.94
N ILE A 99 15.08 12.90 3.68
CA ILE A 99 14.70 11.74 2.87
C ILE A 99 15.95 11.03 2.37
N LYS A 100 16.92 11.78 1.85
CA LYS A 100 18.18 11.25 1.35
C LYS A 100 18.95 10.49 2.42
N ASP A 101 19.11 11.06 3.62
CA ASP A 101 19.78 10.40 4.75
C ASP A 101 19.12 9.08 5.12
N THR A 102 17.78 9.03 5.03
CA THR A 102 17.02 7.81 5.35
C THR A 102 17.15 6.77 4.23
N ILE A 103 17.18 7.19 2.97
CA ILE A 103 17.48 6.31 1.84
C ILE A 103 18.90 5.74 1.98
N ASP A 104 19.89 6.56 2.33
CA ASP A 104 21.27 6.12 2.52
C ASP A 104 21.39 5.04 3.62
N ILE A 105 20.60 5.16 4.70
CA ILE A 105 20.49 4.11 5.73
C ILE A 105 19.93 2.81 5.16
N ILE A 106 18.87 2.88 4.33
CA ILE A 106 18.31 1.69 3.67
C ILE A 106 19.35 1.05 2.75
N LEU A 107 20.08 1.86 1.98
CA LEU A 107 21.12 1.39 1.07
C LEU A 107 22.28 0.74 1.83
N ALA A 108 22.66 1.25 3.00
CA ALA A 108 23.69 0.64 3.84
C ALA A 108 23.30 -0.77 4.34
N SER A 109 22.00 -1.08 4.42
CA SER A 109 21.49 -2.42 4.71
C SER A 109 21.53 -3.36 3.50
N CYS A 110 21.75 -2.85 2.28
CA CYS A 110 21.87 -3.64 1.05
C CYS A 110 23.34 -3.83 0.68
N LYS A 111 24.00 -4.85 1.26
CA LYS A 111 25.46 -5.07 1.12
C LYS A 111 25.80 -6.51 0.81
N GLY A 112 26.86 -6.70 0.01
CA GLY A 112 27.32 -8.05 -0.37
C GLY A 112 26.28 -8.88 -1.12
N GLY A 113 25.42 -8.22 -1.92
CA GLY A 113 24.39 -8.89 -2.72
C GLY A 113 23.15 -9.34 -1.94
N LYS A 114 22.99 -8.93 -0.68
CA LYS A 114 21.83 -9.28 0.15
C LYS A 114 21.35 -8.10 0.99
N TYR A 115 20.10 -8.17 1.40
CA TYR A 115 19.55 -7.29 2.42
C TYR A 115 19.89 -7.82 3.82
N VAL A 116 20.38 -6.94 4.68
CA VAL A 116 20.68 -7.21 6.09
C VAL A 116 19.65 -6.46 6.93
N PRO A 117 18.66 -7.16 7.50
CA PRO A 117 17.58 -6.51 8.24
C PRO A 117 18.06 -5.87 9.55
N GLY A 118 17.35 -4.83 9.99
CA GLY A 118 17.42 -4.30 11.34
C GLY A 118 16.61 -5.12 12.36
N PRO A 119 16.44 -4.61 13.59
CA PRO A 119 15.77 -5.32 14.69
C PRO A 119 14.33 -5.73 14.40
N ARG A 120 13.60 -4.97 13.56
CA ARG A 120 12.23 -5.32 13.14
C ARG A 120 12.20 -5.83 11.72
N HIS A 121 13.14 -6.74 11.42
CA HIS A 121 13.18 -7.70 10.32
C HIS A 121 12.19 -7.43 9.17
N LEU A 122 11.02 -8.06 9.20
CA LEU A 122 10.05 -8.02 8.10
C LEU A 122 9.36 -6.67 7.93
N TYR A 123 9.02 -6.00 9.03
CA TYR A 123 8.37 -4.70 9.00
C TYR A 123 9.28 -3.64 8.37
N GLU A 124 10.52 -3.55 8.85
CA GLU A 124 11.50 -2.60 8.34
C GLU A 124 11.86 -2.88 6.88
N ALA A 125 12.03 -4.15 6.50
CA ALA A 125 12.26 -4.55 5.12
C ALA A 125 11.12 -4.09 4.18
N SER A 126 9.87 -4.34 4.58
CA SER A 126 8.71 -4.00 3.76
C SER A 126 8.61 -2.50 3.51
N VAL A 127 8.81 -1.69 4.56
CA VAL A 127 8.75 -0.23 4.44
C VAL A 127 9.97 0.30 3.66
N ALA A 128 11.17 -0.26 3.87
CA ALA A 128 12.36 0.09 3.11
C ALA A 128 12.18 -0.12 1.60
N LEU A 129 11.60 -1.25 1.21
CA LEU A 129 11.24 -1.53 -0.19
C LEU A 129 10.30 -0.47 -0.75
N MET A 130 9.24 -0.13 0.00
CA MET A 130 8.29 0.91 -0.41
C MET A 130 8.97 2.28 -0.54
N CYS A 131 9.87 2.65 0.36
CA CYS A 131 10.62 3.90 0.27
C CYS A 131 11.43 3.97 -1.02
N LEU A 132 12.24 2.95 -1.34
CA LEU A 132 13.06 2.95 -2.55
C LEU A 132 12.19 3.00 -3.82
N ALA A 133 11.07 2.26 -3.83
CA ALA A 133 10.15 2.24 -4.96
C ALA A 133 9.43 3.58 -5.20
N ASN A 134 9.18 4.36 -4.15
CA ASN A 134 8.55 5.68 -4.25
C ASN A 134 9.57 6.82 -4.44
N ALA A 135 10.84 6.61 -4.07
CA ALA A 135 11.90 7.59 -4.28
C ALA A 135 12.40 7.59 -5.73
N ASP A 136 12.85 6.43 -6.23
CA ASP A 136 13.24 6.22 -7.62
C ASP A 136 13.32 4.73 -7.92
N ARG A 137 12.24 4.19 -8.47
CA ARG A 137 12.14 2.76 -8.78
C ARG A 137 13.24 2.28 -9.70
N GLU A 138 13.60 3.06 -10.72
CA GLU A 138 14.54 2.63 -11.77
C GLU A 138 15.98 2.61 -11.23
N LYS A 139 16.36 3.65 -10.48
CA LYS A 139 17.68 3.75 -9.84
C LYS A 139 17.92 2.65 -8.81
N TYR A 140 16.91 2.31 -8.00
CA TYR A 140 17.07 1.41 -6.87
C TYR A 140 16.62 -0.04 -7.13
N LYS A 141 16.42 -0.44 -8.40
CA LYS A 141 16.01 -1.81 -8.77
C LYS A 141 16.83 -2.91 -8.09
N PRO A 142 18.19 -2.86 -8.08
CA PRO A 142 18.98 -3.94 -7.48
C PRO A 142 18.71 -4.10 -5.98
N GLN A 143 18.56 -3.00 -5.25
CA GLN A 143 18.29 -3.02 -3.82
C GLN A 143 16.86 -3.44 -3.51
N ILE A 144 15.89 -3.01 -4.33
CA ILE A 144 14.50 -3.48 -4.25
C ILE A 144 14.44 -4.99 -4.41
N GLU A 145 15.19 -5.56 -5.36
CA GLU A 145 15.29 -7.01 -5.55
C GLU A 145 15.90 -7.72 -4.33
N MET A 146 17.01 -7.21 -3.78
CA MET A 146 17.63 -7.77 -2.56
C MET A 146 16.66 -7.80 -1.38
N ILE A 147 15.88 -6.73 -1.18
CA ILE A 147 14.89 -6.66 -0.09
C ILE A 147 13.73 -7.61 -0.37
N ALA A 148 13.25 -7.70 -1.61
CA ALA A 148 12.16 -8.60 -2.00
C ALA A 148 12.55 -10.07 -1.78
N VAL A 149 13.77 -10.46 -2.16
CA VAL A 149 14.32 -11.81 -1.92
C VAL A 149 14.32 -12.13 -0.42
N TYR A 150 14.77 -11.18 0.42
CA TYR A 150 14.71 -11.34 1.87
C TYR A 150 13.28 -11.54 2.37
N ILE A 151 12.33 -10.67 1.97
CA ILE A 151 10.92 -10.79 2.39
C ILE A 151 10.34 -12.15 2.01
N LEU A 152 10.57 -12.61 0.77
CA LEU A 152 10.10 -13.93 0.31
C LEU A 152 10.70 -15.08 1.14
N SER A 153 11.95 -14.95 1.57
CA SER A 153 12.60 -15.97 2.40
C SER A 153 12.01 -16.08 3.80
N GLN A 154 11.22 -15.09 4.26
CA GLN A 154 10.55 -15.09 5.56
C GLN A 154 9.09 -15.58 5.49
N GLN A 155 8.53 -15.85 4.30
CA GLN A 155 7.10 -16.20 4.14
C GLN A 155 6.77 -17.67 4.43
N ASN A 156 7.78 -18.53 4.59
CA ASN A 156 7.60 -19.98 4.79
C ASN A 156 7.96 -20.43 6.22
N GLU A 157 8.19 -19.49 7.14
CA GLU A 157 8.28 -19.74 8.58
C GLU A 157 6.90 -19.59 9.24
#